data_AF-A0A920KD01-F1
#
_entry.id   AF-A0A920KD01-F1
#
_cell.length_a   1.000
_cell.length_b   1.000
_cell.length_c   1.000
_cell.angle_alpha   90.00
_cell.angle_beta   90.00
_cell.angle_gamma   90.00
#
_symmetry.space_group_name_H-M   'P 1'
#
loop_
_entity.id
_entity.type
_entity.pdbx_description
1 polymer ?
#
loop_
_entity_poly.entity_id
_entity_poly.type
_entity_poly.pdbx_seq_one_letter_code
_entity_poly.pdbx_strand_id
1 'polypeptide(L)'
;MYPLPGHAAGQYGALVQTKNIPVFLVADAFWDMRAITHKMGPDPIVRLFFDVWKAYHTTLDKLREFHKTHPTIPLLATHCPKTMEIIHSQKIL
;
A
#
# COMPACT_ATOMS: atom_id res chain seq x y z
N MET A 1 4.07 -10.16 -9.10
CA MET A 1 4.70 -9.00 -8.41
C MET A 1 4.43 -7.75 -9.24
N TYR A 2 4.32 -6.59 -8.61
CA TYR A 2 3.97 -5.31 -9.25
C TYR A 2 4.96 -4.22 -8.80
N PRO A 3 5.56 -3.44 -9.71
CA PRO A 3 6.46 -2.37 -9.33
C PRO A 3 5.68 -1.26 -8.60
N LEU A 4 6.18 -0.86 -7.42
CA LEU A 4 5.61 0.20 -6.60
C LEU A 4 6.71 1.23 -6.26
N PRO A 5 7.27 1.91 -7.28
CA PRO A 5 8.46 2.74 -7.13
C PRO A 5 8.22 3.96 -6.25
N GLY A 6 9.32 4.48 -5.70
CA GLY A 6 9.37 5.82 -5.11
C GLY A 6 9.86 5.85 -3.68
N HIS A 7 9.50 4.86 -2.85
CA HIS A 7 10.06 4.75 -1.50
C HIS A 7 11.51 4.24 -1.55
N ALA A 8 11.74 3.06 -2.10
CA ALA A 8 13.08 2.54 -2.35
C ALA A 8 13.26 2.15 -3.82
N ALA A 9 14.51 2.21 -4.30
CA ALA A 9 14.88 1.68 -5.60
C ALA A 9 14.54 0.18 -5.65
N GLY A 10 13.78 -0.24 -6.67
CA GLY A 10 13.36 -1.63 -6.80
C GLY A 10 12.28 -2.08 -5.81
N GLN A 11 11.47 -1.17 -5.26
CA GLN A 11 10.31 -1.56 -4.45
C GLN A 11 9.21 -2.24 -5.28
N TYR A 12 8.68 -3.35 -4.75
CA TYR A 12 7.58 -4.12 -5.34
C TYR A 12 6.50 -4.45 -4.31
N GLY A 13 5.30 -4.67 -4.82
CA GLY A 13 4.23 -5.38 -4.13
C GLY A 13 3.92 -6.73 -4.78
N ALA A 14 3.04 -7.50 -4.14
CA ALA A 14 2.56 -8.79 -4.62
C ALA A 14 1.07 -8.93 -4.39
N LEU A 15 0.32 -9.21 -5.46
CA LEU A 15 -1.05 -9.72 -5.34
C LEU A 15 -0.94 -11.22 -5.08
N VAL A 16 -1.40 -11.64 -3.91
CA VAL A 16 -1.31 -13.02 -3.42
C VAL A 16 -2.71 -13.59 -3.33
N GLN A 17 -2.91 -14.76 -3.92
CA GLN A 17 -4.15 -15.49 -3.77
C GLN A 17 -4.14 -16.22 -2.43
N THR A 18 -5.12 -15.95 -1.57
CA THR A 18 -5.34 -16.73 -0.34
C THR A 18 -6.49 -17.71 -0.54
N LYS A 19 -6.84 -18.47 0.51
CA LYS A 19 -7.98 -19.41 0.48
C LYS A 19 -9.32 -18.69 0.32
N ASN A 20 -9.46 -17.48 0.88
CA ASN A 20 -10.73 -16.77 0.94
C ASN A 20 -10.81 -15.66 -0.11
N ILE A 21 -9.87 -14.72 -0.09
CA ILE A 21 -9.85 -13.56 -0.97
C ILE A 21 -8.41 -13.20 -1.37
N PRO A 22 -8.17 -12.72 -2.59
CA PRO A 22 -6.85 -12.17 -2.94
C PRO A 22 -6.51 -11.00 -2.03
N VAL A 23 -5.22 -10.84 -1.74
CA VAL A 23 -4.68 -9.71 -0.96
C VAL A 23 -3.56 -9.05 -1.73
N PHE A 24 -3.50 -7.73 -1.70
CA PHE A 24 -2.39 -7.01 -2.30
C PHE A 24 -1.43 -6.54 -1.21
N LEU A 25 -0.30 -7.23 -1.09
CA LEU A 25 0.82 -6.81 -0.24
C LEU A 25 1.55 -5.67 -0.95
N VAL A 26 1.59 -4.49 -0.34
CA VAL A 26 2.15 -3.28 -0.95
C VAL A 26 3.41 -2.76 -0.23
N ALA A 27 3.91 -3.49 0.76
CA ALA A 27 5.12 -3.16 1.52
C ALA A 27 5.09 -1.70 1.99
N ASP A 28 6.14 -0.92 1.68
CA ASP A 28 6.29 0.48 2.09
C ASP A 28 5.79 1.46 1.01
N ALA A 29 4.86 1.05 0.15
CA ALA A 29 4.23 1.94 -0.82
C ALA A 29 3.28 2.96 -0.17
N PHE A 30 2.85 2.69 1.06
CA PHE A 30 2.30 3.67 2.01
C PHE A 30 2.46 3.14 3.43
N TRP A 31 2.34 3.99 4.44
CA TRP A 31 2.41 3.58 5.85
C TRP A 31 1.09 3.70 6.59
N ASP A 32 0.16 4.50 6.07
CA ASP A 32 -1.16 4.67 6.66
C ASP A 32 -2.25 4.58 5.58
N MET A 33 -3.34 3.88 5.87
CA MET A 33 -4.47 3.70 4.94
C MET A 33 -5.12 5.05 4.57
N ARG A 34 -4.95 6.10 5.38
CA ARG A 34 -5.38 7.47 5.06
C ARG A 34 -4.67 8.04 3.84
N ALA A 35 -3.46 7.57 3.50
CA ALA A 35 -2.79 7.94 2.24
C ALA A 35 -3.58 7.50 1.00
N ILE A 36 -4.33 6.40 1.11
CA ILE A 36 -5.17 5.84 0.07
C ILE A 36 -6.59 6.43 0.14
N THR A 37 -7.20 6.40 1.32
CA THR A 37 -8.62 6.75 1.49
C THR A 37 -8.90 8.24 1.57
N HIS A 38 -7.99 9.03 2.15
CA HIS A 38 -8.18 10.47 2.42
C HIS A 38 -7.17 11.35 1.67
N LYS A 39 -6.33 10.76 0.82
CA LYS A 39 -5.21 11.42 0.14
C LYS A 39 -4.22 12.12 1.11
N MET A 40 -4.15 11.66 2.35
CA MET A 40 -3.23 12.17 3.38
C MET A 40 -1.90 11.40 3.31
N GLY A 41 -1.00 11.86 2.44
CA GLY A 41 0.35 11.31 2.32
C GLY A 41 1.19 11.51 3.59
N PRO A 42 2.40 10.93 3.64
CA PRO A 42 3.30 11.10 4.77
C PRO A 42 3.82 12.54 4.83
N ASP A 43 4.25 12.97 6.02
CA ASP A 43 4.80 14.30 6.24
C ASP A 43 6.01 14.56 5.30
N PRO A 44 6.11 15.72 4.63
CA PRO A 44 7.23 16.01 3.72
C PRO A 44 8.62 15.83 4.34
N ILE A 45 8.78 15.92 5.67
CA ILE A 45 10.06 15.69 6.34
C ILE A 45 10.64 14.30 6.05
N VAL A 46 9.78 13.30 5.83
CA VAL A 46 10.24 11.92 5.57
C VAL A 46 10.75 11.74 4.15
N ARG A 47 10.62 12.74 3.27
CA ARG A 47 11.09 12.70 1.88
C ARG A 47 12.58 12.31 1.76
N LEU A 48 13.40 12.60 2.78
CA LEU A 48 14.81 12.19 2.82
C LEU A 48 15.01 10.67 2.69
N PHE A 49 14.02 9.88 3.09
CA PHE A 49 14.04 8.41 3.05
C PHE A 49 13.44 7.83 1.76
N PHE A 50 13.15 8.67 0.75
CA PHE A 50 12.55 8.26 -0.51
C PHE A 50 13.55 8.35 -1.66
N ASP A 51 13.60 7.28 -2.46
CA ASP A 51 14.38 7.23 -3.69
C ASP A 51 13.89 8.27 -4.72
N VAL A 52 12.61 8.23 -5.09
CA VAL A 52 12.01 9.16 -6.06
C VAL A 52 10.63 9.63 -5.60
N TRP A 53 10.59 10.81 -4.99
CA TRP A 53 9.37 11.40 -4.41
C TRP A 53 8.19 11.53 -5.40
N LYS A 54 8.47 11.92 -6.65
CA LYS A 54 7.44 12.02 -7.70
C LYS A 54 6.85 10.64 -8.04
N ALA A 55 7.70 9.63 -8.17
CA ALA A 55 7.27 8.26 -8.45
C ALA A 55 6.44 7.70 -7.29
N TYR A 56 6.79 8.03 -6.04
CA TYR A 56 6.00 7.64 -4.87
C TYR A 56 4.57 8.19 -4.94
N HIS A 57 4.38 9.46 -5.30
CA HIS A 57 3.05 10.04 -5.45
C HIS A 57 2.25 9.37 -6.58
N THR A 58 2.91 9.10 -7.71
CA THR A 58 2.30 8.33 -8.81
C THR A 58 1.90 6.91 -8.37
N THR A 59 2.70 6.27 -7.52
CA THR A 59 2.38 4.96 -6.93
C THR A 59 1.16 5.06 -6.02
N LEU A 60 1.07 6.08 -5.16
CA LEU A 60 -0.12 6.32 -4.32
C LEU A 60 -1.37 6.51 -5.17
N ASP A 61 -1.30 7.29 -6.26
CA ASP A 61 -2.45 7.50 -7.14
C ASP A 61 -2.93 6.21 -7.80
N LYS A 62 -2.02 5.35 -8.25
CA LYS A 62 -2.36 4.02 -8.77
C LYS A 62 -3.01 3.14 -7.71
N LEU A 63 -2.49 3.15 -6.48
CA LEU A 63 -3.07 2.37 -5.38
C LEU A 63 -4.44 2.89 -4.94
N ARG A 64 -4.66 4.22 -4.99
CA ARG A 64 -5.98 4.84 -4.77
C ARG A 64 -6.99 4.36 -5.80
N GLU A 65 -6.61 4.37 -7.07
CA GLU A 65 -7.49 3.91 -8.15
C GLU A 65 -7.75 2.40 -8.05
N PHE A 66 -6.72 1.61 -7.73
CA PHE A 66 -6.88 0.18 -7.47
C PHE A 66 -7.87 -0.08 -6.32
N HIS A 67 -7.72 0.62 -5.18
CA HIS A 67 -8.60 0.45 -4.04
C HIS A 67 -10.05 0.84 -4.35
N LYS A 68 -10.24 1.91 -5.13
CA LYS A 68 -11.56 2.35 -5.58
C LYS A 68 -12.23 1.34 -6.52
N THR A 69 -11.45 0.75 -7.43
CA THR A 69 -11.95 -0.22 -8.43
C THR A 69 -12.14 -1.62 -7.86
N HIS A 70 -11.37 -1.99 -6.83
CA HIS A 70 -11.38 -3.31 -6.19
C HIS A 70 -11.51 -3.17 -4.66
N PRO A 71 -12.62 -2.61 -4.14
CA PRO A 71 -12.74 -2.27 -2.71
C PRO A 71 -12.74 -3.49 -1.78
N THR A 72 -13.01 -4.69 -2.31
CA THR A 72 -12.99 -5.95 -1.57
C THR A 72 -11.59 -6.57 -1.46
N ILE A 73 -10.62 -6.12 -2.27
CA ILE A 73 -9.24 -6.60 -2.20
C ILE A 73 -8.46 -5.72 -1.21
N PRO A 74 -8.07 -6.25 -0.04
CA PRO A 74 -7.35 -5.46 0.95
C PRO A 74 -5.94 -5.12 0.47
N LEU A 75 -5.54 -3.87 0.71
CA LEU A 75 -4.16 -3.41 0.62
C LEU A 75 -3.49 -3.58 1.98
N LEU A 76 -2.42 -4.37 2.05
CA LEU A 76 -1.66 -4.62 3.27
C LEU A 76 -0.27 -3.98 3.17
N ALA A 77 -0.02 -3.01 4.04
CA ALA A 77 1.22 -2.24 4.11
C ALA A 77 1.98 -2.52 5.41
N THR A 78 3.32 -2.46 5.38
CA THR A 78 4.19 -2.90 6.48
C THR A 78 3.91 -2.17 7.80
N HIS A 79 3.80 -0.84 7.75
CA HIS A 79 3.72 0.02 8.93
C HIS A 79 2.30 0.53 9.23
N CYS A 80 1.28 -0.14 8.69
CA CYS A 80 -0.09 0.34 8.76
C CYS A 80 -0.90 -0.33 9.88
N PRO A 81 -1.44 0.43 10.86
CA PRO A 81 -2.31 -0.12 11.90
C PRO A 81 -3.52 -0.87 11.33
N LYS A 82 -4.09 -0.36 10.21
CA LYS A 82 -5.20 -1.03 9.54
C LYS A 82 -4.83 -2.41 9.02
N THR A 83 -3.58 -2.61 8.58
CA THR A 83 -3.09 -3.93 8.17
C THR A 83 -3.10 -4.90 9.34
N MET A 84 -2.64 -4.47 10.52
CA MET A 84 -2.69 -5.28 11.74
C MET A 84 -4.13 -5.68 12.11
N GLU A 85 -5.08 -4.75 12.06
CA GLU A 85 -6.50 -5.06 12.31
C GLU A 85 -7.04 -6.14 11.37
N ILE A 86 -6.73 -6.04 10.07
CA ILE A 86 -7.23 -7.00 9.07
C ILE A 86 -6.60 -8.38 9.31
N ILE A 87 -5.30 -8.46 9.57
CA ILE A 87 -4.61 -9.74 9.85
C ILE A 87 -5.17 -10.40 11.11
N HIS A 88 -5.35 -9.64 12.20
CA HIS A 88 -5.91 -10.18 13.45
C HIS A 88 -7.36 -10.64 13.33
N SER A 89 -8.14 -10.05 12.40
CA SER A 89 -9.53 -10.46 12.18
C SER A 89 -9.70 -11.85 11.57
N GLN A 90 -8.62 -12.50 11.13
CA GLN A 90 -8.60 -13.80 10.43
C GLN A 90 -9.49 -13.88 9.17
N LYS A 91 -10.01 -12.76 8.67
CA LYS A 91 -10.88 -12.74 7.48
C LYS A 91 -10.16 -13.10 6.17
N ILE A 92 -8.83 -12.99 6.16
CA ILE A 92 -7.99 -13.15 4.97
C ILE A 92 -7.25 -14.49 4.88
N LEU A 93 -7.21 -15.26 5.97
CA LEU A 93 -6.59 -16.59 6.06
C LEU A 93 -7.67 -17.68 5.97
#